data_AF-A0A7S3U0K5-F1
#
_entry.id   AF-A0A7S3U0K5-F1
#
_cell.length_a   1.000
_cell.length_b   1.000
_cell.length_c   1.000
_cell.angle_alpha   90.00
_cell.angle_beta   90.00
_cell.angle_gamma   90.00
#
_symmetry.space_group_name_H-M   'P 1'
#
loop_
_entity.id
_entity.type
_entity.pdbx_description
1 polymer ?
#
loop_
_entity_poly.entity_id
_entity_poly.type
_entity_poly.pdbx_seq_one_letter_code
_entity_poly.pdbx_strand_id
1 'polypeptide(L)'
;VDHVLVSGPQQALAHQNPQAKEWCYGNHVTSPFVLGKPDRTKQEAVIEIVNWYKQQGVDIANHNVHFFGDRTENIPPFVAAGFNAKEISCASRDYSIYNGGVGRCGATPEEIVRSTGIVPCGSQGSPQL
;
A
#
# COMPACT_ATOMS: atom_id res chain seq x y z
N VAL A 1 0.10 17.83 -11.21
CA VAL A 1 -0.82 16.93 -10.49
C VAL A 1 -0.96 17.48 -9.10
N ASP A 2 -1.95 18.34 -8.89
CA ASP A 2 -2.20 18.87 -7.56
C ASP A 2 -2.95 17.81 -6.75
N HIS A 3 -2.59 17.63 -5.47
CA HIS A 3 -3.23 16.71 -4.51
C HIS A 3 -2.84 15.21 -4.56
N VAL A 4 -1.69 14.84 -5.13
CA VAL A 4 -1.16 13.48 -4.89
C VAL A 4 -0.65 13.44 -3.44
N LEU A 5 -1.25 12.56 -2.61
CA LEU A 5 -1.04 12.38 -1.16
C LEU A 5 -1.80 13.32 -0.21
N VAL A 6 -2.16 14.54 -0.62
CA VAL A 6 -2.88 15.48 0.25
C VAL A 6 -4.16 15.98 -0.43
N SER A 7 -5.23 15.19 -0.23
CA SER A 7 -6.59 15.51 -0.68
C SER A 7 -7.29 16.47 0.28
N GLY A 8 -8.44 17.03 -0.13
CA GLY A 8 -9.30 17.81 0.76
C GLY A 8 -9.66 17.08 2.07
N PRO A 9 -10.07 15.79 2.03
CA PRO A 9 -10.24 14.98 3.23
C PRO A 9 -8.99 14.88 4.11
N GLN A 10 -7.79 14.71 3.52
CA GLN A 10 -6.55 14.67 4.30
C GLN A 10 -6.23 16.02 4.94
N GLN A 11 -6.53 17.14 4.27
CA GLN A 11 -6.38 18.48 4.84
C GLN A 11 -7.34 18.68 6.01
N ALA A 12 -8.63 18.33 5.84
CA ALA A 12 -9.63 18.43 6.89
C ALA A 12 -9.24 17.59 8.12
N LEU A 13 -8.77 16.36 7.91
CA LEU A 13 -8.24 15.52 8.98
C LEU A 13 -7.03 16.16 9.65
N ALA A 14 -6.09 16.71 8.87
CA ALA A 14 -4.90 17.35 9.40
C ALA A 14 -5.18 18.63 10.22
N HIS A 15 -6.28 19.32 9.95
CA HIS A 15 -6.73 20.44 10.79
C HIS A 15 -7.17 20.00 12.18
N GLN A 16 -7.71 18.78 12.31
CA GLN A 16 -8.17 18.21 13.59
C GLN A 16 -7.06 17.41 14.29
N ASN A 17 -6.22 16.73 13.51
CA ASN A 17 -5.07 15.97 13.97
C ASN A 17 -3.84 16.29 13.08
N PRO A 18 -2.94 17.18 13.53
CA PRO A 18 -1.76 17.56 12.77
C PRO A 18 -0.84 16.39 12.36
N GLN A 19 -0.82 15.30 13.15
CA GLN A 19 -0.01 14.11 12.86
C GLN A 19 -0.39 13.42 11.56
N ALA A 20 -1.59 13.67 11.02
CA ALA A 20 -2.07 13.12 9.76
C ALA A 20 -1.12 13.40 8.56
N LYS A 21 -0.20 14.36 8.67
CA LYS A 21 0.79 14.68 7.63
C LYS A 21 2.24 14.47 8.06
N GLU A 22 2.48 13.96 9.27
CA GLU A 22 3.82 13.71 9.77
C GLU A 22 4.34 12.36 9.29
N TRP A 23 5.65 12.23 9.11
CA TRP A 23 6.29 10.96 8.83
C TRP A 23 6.59 10.21 10.12
N CYS A 24 6.26 8.93 10.17
CA CYS A 24 6.65 8.01 11.24
C CYS A 24 7.50 6.86 10.67
N TYR A 25 8.14 6.07 11.54
CA TYR A 25 9.22 5.16 11.13
C TYR A 25 9.04 3.73 11.65
N GLY A 26 9.30 2.77 10.77
CA GLY A 26 9.38 1.35 11.09
C GLY A 26 8.09 0.81 11.72
N ASN A 27 8.19 0.38 12.97
CA ASN A 27 7.08 -0.23 13.72
C ASN A 27 6.31 0.77 14.60
N HIS A 28 6.75 2.03 14.66
CA HIS A 28 6.06 3.07 15.42
C HIS A 28 5.17 3.88 14.47
N VAL A 29 3.94 3.41 14.26
CA VAL A 29 2.99 4.04 13.35
C VAL A 29 2.09 4.99 14.11
N THR A 30 2.29 6.29 13.89
CA THR A 30 1.51 7.38 14.50
C THR A 30 0.81 8.26 13.47
N SER A 31 0.94 7.90 12.19
CA SER A 31 0.35 8.61 11.05
C SER A 31 0.24 7.68 9.83
N PRO A 32 -0.45 8.11 8.75
CA PRO A 32 -0.50 7.38 7.49
C PRO A 32 0.82 7.33 6.71
N PHE A 33 1.80 8.17 7.02
CA PHE A 33 3.05 8.29 6.27
C PHE A 33 4.17 7.51 6.97
N VAL A 34 4.25 6.21 6.69
CA VAL A 34 5.23 5.30 7.30
C VAL A 34 6.45 5.11 6.39
N LEU A 35 7.65 5.34 6.93
CA LEU A 35 8.93 5.09 6.25
C LEU A 35 9.71 3.95 6.91
N GLY A 36 10.56 3.26 6.14
CA GLY A 36 11.54 2.31 6.68
C GLY A 36 10.97 0.96 7.12
N LYS A 37 9.85 0.52 6.52
CA LYS A 37 9.29 -0.80 6.78
C LYS A 37 10.03 -1.88 5.95
N PRO A 38 10.58 -2.94 6.57
CA PRO A 38 11.28 -4.00 5.85
C PRO A 38 10.40 -4.75 4.84
N ASP A 39 11.04 -5.38 3.86
CA ASP A 39 10.38 -6.33 2.96
C ASP A 39 9.70 -7.46 3.76
N ARG A 40 8.61 -7.99 3.20
CA ARG A 40 7.73 -9.03 3.75
C ARG A 40 6.95 -8.61 5.01
N THR A 41 7.13 -7.38 5.49
CA THR A 41 6.43 -6.84 6.69
C THR A 41 5.53 -5.64 6.38
N LYS A 42 5.41 -5.23 5.11
CA LYS A 42 4.65 -4.02 4.72
C LYS A 42 3.18 -4.08 5.11
N GLN A 43 2.58 -5.27 5.11
CA GLN A 43 1.21 -5.50 5.59
C GLN A 43 0.98 -5.03 7.03
N GLU A 44 1.98 -5.15 7.91
CA GLU A 44 1.87 -4.71 9.29
C GLU A 44 1.76 -3.19 9.37
N ALA A 45 2.53 -2.46 8.55
CA ALA A 45 2.41 -1.00 8.50
C ALA A 45 1.02 -0.59 8.00
N VAL A 46 0.47 -1.28 7.00
CA VAL A 46 -0.88 -0.98 6.48
C VAL A 46 -1.96 -1.28 7.53
N ILE A 47 -1.84 -2.36 8.29
CA ILE A 47 -2.74 -2.66 9.42
C ILE A 47 -2.73 -1.51 10.42
N GLU A 48 -1.54 -1.03 10.81
CA GLU A 48 -1.43 0.05 11.78
C GLU A 48 -1.90 1.40 11.24
N ILE A 49 -1.73 1.68 9.94
CA ILE A 49 -2.31 2.87 9.28
C ILE A 49 -3.84 2.83 9.36
N VAL A 50 -4.44 1.68 9.06
CA VAL A 50 -5.91 1.50 9.14
C VAL A 50 -6.39 1.64 10.59
N ASN A 51 -5.67 1.06 11.56
CA ASN A 51 -5.96 1.22 12.98
C ASN A 51 -5.86 2.69 13.42
N TRP A 52 -4.86 3.43 12.93
CA TRP A 52 -4.72 4.86 13.22
C TRP A 52 -5.92 5.65 12.69
N TYR A 53 -6.36 5.42 11.45
CA TYR A 53 -7.57 6.04 10.90
C TYR A 53 -8.80 5.73 11.75
N LYS A 54 -8.94 4.48 12.21
CA LYS A 54 -10.04 4.07 13.10
C LYS A 54 -10.04 4.85 14.41
N GLN A 55 -8.87 5.11 14.99
CA GLN A 55 -8.73 5.96 16.19
C GLN A 55 -9.12 7.42 15.92
N GLN A 56 -9.04 7.89 14.67
CA GLN A 56 -9.53 9.21 14.25
C GLN A 56 -11.02 9.22 13.87
N GLY A 57 -11.76 8.13 14.15
CA GLY A 57 -13.17 8.02 13.79
C GLY A 57 -13.44 7.69 12.31
N VAL A 58 -12.41 7.25 11.57
CA VAL A 58 -12.52 6.86 10.16
C VAL A 58 -12.43 5.33 10.06
N ASP A 59 -13.55 4.66 9.81
CA ASP A 59 -13.58 3.21 9.66
C ASP A 59 -13.36 2.79 8.19
N ILE A 60 -12.36 1.95 7.95
CA ILE A 60 -11.99 1.46 6.61
C ILE A 60 -12.09 -0.05 6.63
N ALA A 61 -13.10 -0.60 5.97
CA ALA A 61 -13.25 -2.05 5.85
C ALA A 61 -12.02 -2.66 5.14
N ASN A 62 -11.53 -3.79 5.65
CA ASN A 62 -10.32 -4.45 5.14
C ASN A 62 -10.36 -4.70 3.62
N HIS A 63 -11.52 -5.11 3.09
CA HIS A 63 -11.69 -5.36 1.65
C HIS A 63 -11.64 -4.09 0.78
N ASN A 64 -11.68 -2.90 1.38
CA ASN A 64 -11.49 -1.61 0.69
C ASN A 64 -10.02 -1.15 0.71
N VAL A 65 -9.12 -1.90 1.35
CA VAL A 65 -7.69 -1.60 1.39
C VAL A 65 -7.01 -2.26 0.19
N HIS A 66 -6.25 -1.47 -0.57
CA HIS A 66 -5.49 -1.94 -1.73
C HIS A 66 -4.02 -1.51 -1.61
N PHE A 67 -3.11 -2.48 -1.55
CA PHE A 67 -1.68 -2.26 -1.61
C PHE A 67 -1.16 -2.45 -3.04
N PHE A 68 -0.34 -1.52 -3.51
CA PHE A 68 0.37 -1.62 -4.79
C PHE A 68 1.87 -1.62 -4.51
N GLY A 69 2.56 -2.68 -4.92
CA GLY A 69 4.00 -2.83 -4.67
C GLY A 69 4.72 -3.46 -5.85
N ASP A 70 5.98 -3.12 -6.03
CA ASP A 70 6.81 -3.55 -7.17
C ASP A 70 7.74 -4.73 -6.83
N ARG A 71 7.71 -5.18 -5.58
CA ARG A 71 8.49 -6.28 -5.02
C ARG A 71 7.56 -7.47 -4.74
N THR A 72 7.74 -8.57 -5.47
CA THR A 72 6.89 -9.77 -5.41
C THR A 72 6.66 -10.28 -3.99
N GLU A 73 7.72 -10.36 -3.18
CA GLU A 73 7.65 -10.93 -1.83
C GLU A 73 6.79 -10.11 -0.84
N ASN A 74 6.51 -8.85 -1.17
CA ASN A 74 5.65 -8.00 -0.34
C ASN A 74 4.15 -8.25 -0.58
N ILE A 75 3.77 -8.98 -1.62
CA ILE A 75 2.37 -9.10 -2.06
C ILE A 75 1.61 -10.20 -1.28
N PRO A 76 2.11 -11.45 -1.17
CA PRO A 76 1.37 -12.53 -0.49
C PRO A 76 0.96 -12.27 0.96
N PRO A 77 1.78 -11.64 1.82
CA PRO A 77 1.44 -11.47 3.24
C PRO A 77 0.14 -10.71 3.53
N PHE A 78 -0.36 -9.91 2.58
CA PHE A 78 -1.60 -9.14 2.75
C PHE A 78 -2.87 -10.00 2.89
N VAL A 79 -2.84 -11.27 2.46
CA VAL A 79 -3.99 -12.19 2.59
C VAL A 79 -4.43 -12.36 4.05
N ALA A 80 -3.47 -12.43 4.98
CA ALA A 80 -3.74 -12.63 6.40
C ALA A 80 -4.44 -11.43 7.04
N ALA A 81 -4.31 -10.23 6.45
CA ALA A 81 -4.98 -9.02 6.89
C ALA A 81 -6.40 -8.87 6.31
N GLY A 82 -6.80 -9.72 5.36
CA GLY A 82 -8.03 -9.53 4.58
C GLY A 82 -7.99 -8.31 3.65
N PHE A 83 -6.78 -7.86 3.29
CA PHE A 83 -6.55 -6.75 2.37
C PHE A 83 -6.33 -7.28 0.95
N ASN A 84 -6.41 -6.36 -0.02
CA ASN A 84 -6.04 -6.64 -1.40
C ASN A 84 -4.61 -6.16 -1.66
N ALA A 85 -3.86 -6.89 -2.48
CA ALA A 85 -2.52 -6.49 -2.88
C ALA A 85 -2.26 -6.85 -4.34
N LYS A 86 -1.74 -5.90 -5.11
CA LYS A 86 -1.39 -6.08 -6.52
C LYS A 86 0.08 -5.76 -6.73
N GLU A 87 0.78 -6.66 -7.39
CA GLU A 87 2.10 -6.37 -7.90
C GLU A 87 2.01 -5.50 -9.14
N ILE A 88 2.80 -4.43 -9.17
CA ILE A 88 2.93 -3.49 -10.27
C ILE A 88 4.33 -3.61 -10.89
N SER A 89 4.57 -2.90 -11.99
CA SER A 89 5.80 -2.98 -12.79
C SER A 89 6.03 -4.35 -13.44
N CYS A 90 4.98 -5.15 -13.67
CA CYS A 90 5.13 -6.52 -14.22
C CYS A 90 5.85 -6.54 -15.58
N ALA A 91 5.61 -5.55 -16.42
CA ALA A 91 6.23 -5.42 -17.75
C ALA A 91 7.56 -4.66 -17.74
N SER A 92 7.95 -4.06 -16.61
CA SER A 92 9.12 -3.18 -16.50
C SER A 92 9.88 -3.44 -15.20
N ARG A 93 10.75 -4.46 -15.22
CA ARG A 93 11.61 -4.83 -14.10
C ARG A 93 12.99 -4.17 -14.17
N ASP A 94 13.57 -3.95 -13.00
CA ASP A 94 14.97 -3.55 -12.88
C ASP A 94 15.85 -4.81 -12.69
N TYR A 95 16.46 -5.26 -13.78
CA TYR A 95 17.35 -6.42 -13.76
C TYR A 95 18.68 -6.18 -13.05
N SER A 96 19.03 -4.92 -12.74
CA SER A 96 20.21 -4.62 -11.93
C SER A 96 20.00 -4.89 -10.44
N ILE A 97 18.74 -5.01 -9.99
CA ILE A 97 18.37 -5.22 -8.59
C ILE A 97 17.68 -6.57 -8.43
N TYR A 98 18.31 -7.48 -7.67
CA TYR A 98 17.81 -8.85 -7.42
C TYR A 98 17.40 -9.61 -8.70
N ASN A 99 18.10 -9.37 -9.82
CA ASN A 99 17.80 -9.99 -11.13
C ASN A 99 16.34 -9.80 -11.59
N GLY A 100 15.79 -8.59 -11.43
CA GLY A 100 14.41 -8.28 -11.83
C GLY A 100 13.38 -8.46 -10.72
N GLY A 101 13.84 -8.60 -9.47
CA GLY A 101 12.96 -8.77 -8.31
C GLY A 101 12.27 -7.49 -7.86
N VAL A 102 12.51 -6.34 -8.48
CA VAL A 102 11.83 -5.06 -8.21
C VAL A 102 11.41 -4.40 -9.51
N GLY A 103 10.44 -3.49 -9.43
CA GLY A 103 10.09 -2.62 -10.54
C GLY A 103 11.10 -1.49 -10.71
N ARG A 104 10.80 -0.59 -11.66
CA ARG A 104 11.54 0.66 -11.82
C ARG A 104 10.91 1.74 -10.94
N CYS A 105 10.94 3.00 -11.38
CA CYS A 105 10.38 4.12 -10.62
C CYS A 105 8.85 4.12 -10.63
N GLY A 106 8.24 3.35 -9.73
CA GLY A 106 6.81 3.44 -9.40
C GLY A 106 5.89 2.61 -10.31
N ALA A 107 4.73 3.18 -10.61
CA ALA A 107 3.68 2.57 -11.43
C ALA A 107 3.16 3.56 -12.47
N THR A 108 2.68 3.02 -13.58
CA THR A 108 1.81 3.73 -14.51
C THR A 108 0.39 3.85 -13.91
N PRO A 109 -0.40 4.87 -14.30
CA PRO A 109 -1.78 4.98 -13.86
C PRO A 109 -2.62 3.73 -14.15
N GLU A 110 -2.36 3.06 -15.28
CA GLU A 110 -3.06 1.86 -15.73
C GLU A 110 -2.78 0.65 -14.83
N GLU A 111 -1.68 0.66 -14.08
CA GLU A 111 -1.35 -0.40 -13.13
C GLU A 111 -2.13 -0.29 -11.82
N ILE A 112 -2.61 0.91 -11.47
CA ILE A 112 -3.35 1.19 -10.22
C ILE A 112 -4.83 0.81 -10.38
N VAL A 113 -5.07 -0.50 -10.49
CA VAL A 113 -6.39 -1.11 -10.57
C VAL A 113 -6.75 -1.74 -9.23
N ARG A 114 -7.90 -1.38 -8.67
CA ARG A 114 -8.44 -1.90 -7.40
C ARG A 114 -8.97 -3.33 -7.55
N SER A 115 -8.12 -4.26 -7.97
CA SER A 115 -8.43 -5.69 -8.01
C SER A 115 -8.61 -6.24 -6.60
N THR A 116 -9.48 -7.23 -6.46
CA THR A 116 -9.67 -7.98 -5.23
C THR A 116 -8.65 -9.11 -5.10
N GLY A 117 -8.30 -9.47 -3.87
CA GLY A 117 -7.37 -10.55 -3.57
C GLY A 117 -5.88 -10.19 -3.74
N ILE A 118 -5.06 -11.23 -3.88
CA ILE A 118 -3.60 -11.15 -3.96
C ILE A 118 -3.17 -11.46 -5.39
N VAL A 119 -2.63 -10.46 -6.08
CA VAL A 119 -2.32 -10.51 -7.52
C VAL A 119 -0.83 -10.24 -7.75
N PRO A 120 0.04 -11.25 -7.58
CA PRO A 120 1.45 -11.14 -7.97
C PRO A 120 1.60 -11.18 -9.49
N CYS A 121 2.68 -10.61 -10.04
CA CYS A 121 2.95 -10.69 -11.47
C CYS A 121 3.12 -12.15 -11.90
N GLY A 122 2.57 -12.50 -13.08
CA GLY A 122 2.61 -13.87 -13.57
C GLY A 122 1.52 -14.79 -12.99
N SER A 123 0.72 -14.32 -12.03
CA SER A 123 -0.55 -14.97 -11.72
C SER A 123 -1.54 -14.69 -12.85
N GLN A 124 -1.95 -15.73 -13.58
CA GLN A 124 -3.14 -15.66 -14.43
C GLN A 124 -4.31 -15.46 -13.47
N GLY A 125 -4.98 -14.31 -13.56
CA GLY A 125 -6.08 -13.97 -12.66
C GLY A 125 -7.20 -15.01 -12.78
N SER A 126 -7.29 -15.91 -11.81
CA SER A 126 -8.54 -16.62 -11.56
C SER A 126 -9.43 -15.68 -10.77
N PRO A 127 -10.59 -15.23 -11.30
CA PRO A 127 -11.58 -14.56 -10.49
C PRO A 127 -11.97 -15.52 -9.37
N GLN A 128 -11.73 -15.14 -8.11
CA GLN A 128 -12.37 -15.83 -7.01
C GLN A 128 -13.86 -15.51 -7.10
N LEU A 129 -14.64 -16.52 -7.51
CA LEU A 129 -16.11 -16.54 -7.49
C LEU A 129 -16.63 -16.37 -6.06
#